data_AF-A0AAV0GBB3-F1
#
_entry.id   AF-A0AAV0GBB3-F1
#
_cell.length_a   1.000
_cell.length_b   1.000
_cell.length_c   1.000
_cell.angle_alpha   90.00
_cell.angle_beta   90.00
_cell.angle_gamma   90.00
#
_symmetry.space_group_name_H-M   'P 1'
#
loop_
_entity.id
_entity.type
_entity.pdbx_description
1 polymer ?
#
loop_
_entity_poly.entity_id
_entity_poly.type
_entity_poly.pdbx_seq_one_letter_code
_entity_poly.pdbx_strand_id
1 'polypeptide(L)'
;MCQQQDMLLQKKRQVNYDSSQSDSHPPSPISSSPGLSSSFNKEVDTDSGSDFSTRPIGVKKAKLKKKNDEDTTILLKSVKSDNEQLIDTLKKSSLDRQEQLQIQRQNMAYKEQKRENKIMFMDLNSIHDPQTRAYIMAERSRILQKESQEGGSSAGFGNLFDGLGGSGSGL
;
A
#
# COMPACT_ATOMS: atom_id res chain seq x y z
N MET A 1 11.51 -30.13 -1.56
CA MET A 1 10.03 -29.93 -1.54
C MET A 1 9.61 -28.52 -1.98
N CYS A 2 10.40 -27.45 -1.76
CA CYS A 2 10.02 -26.11 -2.23
C CYS A 2 10.10 -25.89 -3.76
N GLN A 3 11.07 -26.49 -4.46
CA GLN A 3 11.19 -26.31 -5.93
C GLN A 3 10.00 -26.82 -6.74
N GLN A 4 9.24 -27.80 -6.20
CA GLN A 4 8.14 -28.41 -6.95
C GLN A 4 6.85 -27.57 -6.89
N GLN A 5 6.70 -26.72 -5.86
CA GLN A 5 5.58 -25.78 -5.76
C GLN A 5 5.78 -24.55 -6.67
N ASP A 6 7.01 -24.09 -6.83
CA ASP A 6 7.33 -22.95 -7.71
C ASP A 6 7.06 -23.27 -9.19
N MET A 7 7.28 -24.52 -9.61
CA MET A 7 6.98 -24.98 -10.96
C MET A 7 5.47 -25.01 -11.28
N LEU A 8 4.64 -25.31 -10.27
CA LEU A 8 3.18 -25.32 -10.41
C LEU A 8 2.58 -23.91 -10.48
N LEU A 9 3.21 -22.92 -9.84
CA LEU A 9 2.76 -21.53 -9.87
C LEU A 9 3.12 -20.83 -11.20
N GLN A 10 4.18 -21.29 -11.87
CA GLN A 10 4.56 -20.78 -13.19
C GLN A 10 3.68 -21.35 -14.32
N LYS A 11 3.19 -22.59 -14.18
CA LYS A 11 2.32 -23.25 -15.16
C LYS A 11 0.89 -22.67 -15.23
N LYS A 12 0.43 -21.92 -14.21
CA LYS A 12 -0.89 -21.27 -14.19
C LYS A 12 -0.93 -19.84 -14.76
N ARG A 13 0.18 -19.31 -15.29
CA ARG A 13 0.24 -18.00 -15.95
C ARG A 13 0.55 -18.08 -17.45
N GLN A 14 -0.07 -19.04 -18.14
CA GLN A 14 -0.20 -18.97 -19.60
C GLN A 14 -1.65 -18.65 -19.93
N VAL A 15 -1.97 -17.36 -19.86
CA VAL A 15 -3.10 -16.78 -20.59
C VAL A 15 -2.53 -16.30 -21.92
N ASN A 16 -3.01 -16.89 -23.00
CA ASN A 16 -2.69 -16.55 -24.39
C ASN A 16 -2.85 -15.05 -24.63
N TYR A 17 -1.77 -14.39 -25.01
CA TYR A 17 -1.81 -13.17 -25.82
C TYR A 17 -1.33 -13.57 -27.21
N ASP A 18 -2.27 -13.90 -28.07
CA ASP A 18 -2.05 -13.94 -29.51
C ASP A 18 -2.34 -12.54 -30.05
N SER A 19 -1.31 -11.86 -30.55
CA SER A 19 -1.45 -10.61 -31.29
C SER A 19 -0.23 -10.42 -32.18
N SER A 20 -0.16 -11.22 -33.25
CA SER A 20 0.79 -10.99 -34.34
C SER A 20 0.17 -10.06 -35.38
N GLN A 21 0.82 -8.91 -35.59
CA GLN A 21 0.55 -7.97 -36.68
C GLN A 21 0.84 -8.65 -38.02
N SER A 22 -0.11 -8.56 -38.96
CA SER A 22 0.09 -8.95 -40.36
C SER A 22 0.36 -7.71 -41.22
N ASP A 23 1.48 -7.79 -41.94
CA ASP A 23 1.97 -6.88 -42.96
C ASP A 23 1.16 -6.98 -44.28
N SER A 24 1.22 -5.92 -45.10
CA SER A 24 0.97 -5.82 -46.56
C SER A 24 -0.02 -4.72 -47.05
N HIS A 25 0.51 -3.86 -47.93
CA HIS A 25 -0.18 -2.87 -48.78
C HIS A 25 -0.92 -3.52 -49.97
N PRO A 26 -1.95 -2.85 -50.53
CA PRO A 26 -2.02 -2.65 -52.00
C PRO A 26 -2.48 -1.22 -52.43
N PRO A 27 -2.42 -0.88 -53.74
CA PRO A 27 -2.17 0.48 -54.24
C PRO A 27 -3.42 1.34 -54.54
N SER A 28 -3.15 2.63 -54.78
CA SER A 28 -4.01 3.79 -55.06
C SER A 28 -5.11 3.60 -56.12
N PRO A 29 -6.13 4.50 -56.11
CA PRO A 29 -6.34 5.32 -57.30
C PRO A 29 -6.46 6.82 -57.01
N ILE A 30 -6.07 7.58 -58.03
CA ILE A 30 -5.99 9.04 -58.13
C ILE A 30 -7.40 9.65 -58.21
N SER A 31 -7.67 10.76 -57.52
CA SER A 31 -8.82 11.63 -57.80
C SER A 31 -8.48 13.11 -57.56
N SER A 32 -8.56 13.85 -58.68
CA SER A 32 -8.51 15.29 -58.97
C SER A 32 -8.60 16.38 -57.88
N SER A 33 -7.73 17.40 -58.07
CA SER A 33 -7.64 18.78 -57.49
C SER A 33 -8.95 19.61 -57.58
N PRO A 34 -9.13 20.69 -56.78
CA PRO A 34 -8.60 22.01 -57.19
C PRO A 34 -8.03 22.90 -56.05
N GLY A 35 -6.79 23.35 -56.24
CA GLY A 35 -6.38 24.75 -56.09
C GLY A 35 -6.34 25.37 -54.69
N LEU A 36 -5.19 25.24 -54.00
CA LEU A 36 -4.80 26.20 -52.96
C LEU A 36 -3.76 27.16 -53.55
N SER A 37 -4.24 28.21 -54.20
CA SER A 37 -3.42 29.35 -54.62
C SER A 37 -4.12 30.67 -54.28
N SER A 38 -3.48 31.43 -53.39
CA SER A 38 -3.29 32.89 -53.38
C SER A 38 -3.27 33.38 -51.93
N SER A 39 -2.06 33.63 -51.41
CA SER A 39 -1.42 34.96 -51.37
C SER A 39 -2.11 35.90 -50.38
N PHE A 40 -1.49 36.04 -49.21
CA PHE A 40 -1.74 37.17 -48.30
C PHE A 40 -1.24 38.46 -48.97
N ASN A 41 -2.07 39.05 -49.83
CA ASN A 41 -1.89 40.43 -50.26
C ASN A 41 -2.62 41.31 -49.26
N LYS A 42 -1.83 42.01 -48.44
CA LYS A 42 -2.32 42.95 -47.44
C LYS A 42 -2.25 44.34 -48.04
N GLU A 43 -3.34 44.80 -48.61
CA GLU A 43 -3.59 46.23 -48.90
C GLU A 43 -5.09 46.41 -49.16
N VAL A 44 -5.80 46.90 -48.16
CA VAL A 44 -7.05 47.66 -48.29
C VAL A 44 -7.09 48.62 -47.09
N ASP A 45 -6.90 49.90 -47.39
CA ASP A 45 -7.35 51.00 -46.55
C ASP A 45 -8.87 51.03 -46.57
N THR A 46 -9.49 50.88 -45.41
CA THR A 46 -10.87 51.30 -45.17
C THR A 46 -10.99 51.85 -43.76
N ASP A 47 -11.10 53.16 -43.70
CA ASP A 47 -11.66 53.94 -42.60
C ASP A 47 -13.05 53.39 -42.24
N SER A 48 -13.15 52.74 -41.09
CA SER A 48 -14.43 52.39 -40.47
C SER A 48 -14.23 52.08 -38.98
N GLY A 49 -14.27 53.14 -38.18
CA GLY A 49 -15.04 53.21 -36.91
C GLY A 49 -15.12 51.98 -36.01
N SER A 50 -14.01 51.28 -35.76
CA SER A 50 -13.95 50.26 -34.72
C SER A 50 -13.44 50.91 -33.44
N ASP A 51 -14.36 51.20 -32.52
CA ASP A 51 -14.09 51.54 -31.13
C ASP A 51 -13.47 50.32 -30.42
N PHE A 52 -12.23 50.01 -30.77
CA PHE A 52 -11.38 49.17 -29.95
C PHE A 52 -11.04 50.02 -28.73
N SER A 53 -11.80 49.87 -27.65
CA SER A 53 -11.41 50.36 -26.33
C SER A 53 -9.98 49.86 -26.02
N THR A 54 -8.99 50.69 -26.33
CA THR A 54 -7.56 50.44 -26.18
C THR A 54 -7.21 50.60 -24.70
N ARG A 55 -7.70 49.68 -23.87
CA ARG A 55 -7.24 49.61 -22.49
C ARG A 55 -5.71 49.48 -22.48
N PRO A 56 -4.98 50.26 -21.67
CA PRO A 56 -3.54 50.26 -21.69
C PRO A 56 -3.00 48.83 -21.51
N ILE A 57 -2.01 48.45 -22.32
CA ILE A 57 -1.43 47.10 -22.37
C ILE A 57 -1.06 46.55 -20.98
N GLY A 58 -0.64 47.43 -20.06
CA GLY A 58 -0.31 47.07 -18.68
C GLY A 58 -1.49 46.53 -17.86
N VAL A 59 -2.72 46.98 -18.12
CA VAL A 59 -3.91 46.59 -17.35
C VAL A 59 -4.35 45.16 -17.70
N LYS A 60 -4.23 44.77 -18.97
CA LYS A 60 -4.50 43.39 -19.43
C LYS A 60 -3.49 42.39 -18.85
N LYS A 61 -2.20 42.75 -18.88
CA LYS A 61 -1.11 41.93 -18.31
C LYS A 61 -1.25 41.78 -16.79
N ALA A 62 -1.54 42.86 -16.08
CA ALA A 62 -1.75 42.83 -14.63
C ALA A 62 -2.94 41.96 -14.21
N LYS A 63 -4.08 42.07 -14.93
CA LYS A 63 -5.27 41.24 -14.66
C LYS A 63 -5.02 39.76 -14.91
N LEU A 64 -4.32 39.42 -16.00
CA LEU A 64 -3.97 38.03 -16.30
C LEU A 64 -3.01 37.46 -15.26
N LYS A 65 -1.97 38.22 -14.86
CA LYS A 65 -1.03 37.82 -13.82
C LYS A 65 -1.75 37.53 -12.50
N LYS A 66 -2.64 38.43 -12.06
CA LYS A 66 -3.42 38.22 -10.84
C LYS A 66 -4.26 36.94 -10.88
N LYS A 67 -4.87 36.62 -12.03
CA LYS A 67 -5.61 35.35 -12.20
C LYS A 67 -4.68 34.14 -12.09
N ASN A 68 -3.55 34.15 -12.78
CA ASN A 68 -2.57 33.07 -12.68
C ASN A 68 -2.03 32.90 -11.25
N ASP A 69 -1.74 33.99 -10.55
CA ASP A 69 -1.26 33.95 -9.16
C ASP A 69 -2.34 33.36 -8.21
N GLU A 70 -3.62 33.65 -8.44
CA GLU A 70 -4.74 33.03 -7.69
C GLU A 70 -4.86 31.53 -8.01
N ASP A 71 -4.87 31.16 -9.30
CA ASP A 71 -4.99 29.77 -9.75
C ASP A 71 -3.83 28.92 -9.20
N THR A 72 -2.60 29.45 -9.25
CA THR A 72 -1.41 28.78 -8.67
C THR A 72 -1.49 28.67 -7.15
N THR A 73 -2.03 29.68 -6.46
CA THR A 73 -2.25 29.63 -5.02
C THR A 73 -3.27 28.55 -4.64
N ILE A 74 -4.35 28.41 -5.40
CA ILE A 74 -5.38 27.38 -5.21
C ILE A 74 -4.76 25.98 -5.39
N LEU A 75 -4.03 25.78 -6.49
CA LEU A 75 -3.34 24.51 -6.76
C LEU A 75 -2.34 24.15 -5.65
N LEU A 76 -1.55 25.12 -5.20
CA LEU A 76 -0.58 24.91 -4.13
C LEU A 76 -1.27 24.51 -2.81
N LYS A 77 -2.40 25.13 -2.48
CA LYS A 77 -3.20 24.76 -1.30
C LYS A 77 -3.75 23.34 -1.41
N SER A 78 -4.28 22.95 -2.58
CA SER A 78 -4.77 21.60 -2.82
C SER A 78 -3.65 20.57 -2.63
N VAL A 79 -2.50 20.77 -3.28
CA VAL A 79 -1.37 19.84 -3.19
C VAL A 79 -0.86 19.71 -1.74
N LYS A 80 -0.82 20.81 -0.99
CA LYS A 80 -0.44 20.75 0.43
C LYS A 80 -1.44 19.93 1.25
N SER A 81 -2.73 20.20 1.10
CA SER A 81 -3.80 19.44 1.77
C SER A 81 -3.74 17.95 1.41
N ASP A 82 -3.59 17.63 0.13
CA ASP A 82 -3.55 16.23 -0.32
C ASP A 82 -2.30 15.50 0.20
N ASN A 83 -1.16 16.19 0.27
CA ASN A 83 0.06 15.64 0.88
C ASN A 83 -0.09 15.40 2.39
N GLU A 84 -0.75 16.31 3.12
CA GLU A 84 -1.05 16.12 4.54
C GLU A 84 -1.94 14.89 4.74
N GLN A 85 -3.02 14.76 3.97
CA GLN A 85 -3.90 13.59 4.00
C GLN A 85 -3.17 12.28 3.66
N LEU A 86 -2.25 12.32 2.69
CA LEU A 86 -1.44 11.17 2.32
C LEU A 86 -0.54 10.74 3.48
N ILE A 87 0.14 11.69 4.13
CA ILE A 87 1.00 11.42 5.30
C ILE A 87 0.18 10.78 6.43
N ASP A 88 -1.00 11.32 6.73
CA ASP A 88 -1.86 10.80 7.79
C ASP A 88 -2.38 9.40 7.47
N THR A 89 -2.76 9.15 6.22
CA THR A 89 -3.17 7.82 5.75
C THR A 89 -2.04 6.82 5.87
N LEU A 90 -0.80 7.20 5.51
CA LEU A 90 0.37 6.34 5.64
C LEU A 90 0.71 6.02 7.09
N LYS A 91 0.66 7.02 7.98
CA LYS A 91 0.87 6.82 9.43
C LYS A 91 -0.18 5.86 10.00
N LYS A 92 -1.46 6.09 9.70
CA LYS A 92 -2.53 5.20 10.15
C LYS A 92 -2.33 3.77 9.65
N SER A 93 -2.08 3.60 8.34
CA SER A 93 -1.80 2.28 7.75
C SER A 93 -0.60 1.57 8.40
N SER A 94 0.45 2.31 8.74
CA SER A 94 1.61 1.73 9.44
C SER A 94 1.26 1.24 10.85
N LEU A 95 0.44 1.99 11.60
CA LEU A 95 0.01 1.63 12.95
C LEU A 95 -0.90 0.40 12.91
N ASP A 96 -1.90 0.41 12.01
CA ASP A 96 -2.83 -0.71 11.83
C ASP A 96 -2.05 -2.00 11.47
N ARG A 97 -1.06 -1.90 10.59
CA ARG A 97 -0.21 -3.04 10.23
C ARG A 97 0.63 -3.53 11.40
N GLN A 98 1.19 -2.61 12.19
CA GLN A 98 1.99 -2.96 13.37
C GLN A 98 1.13 -3.69 14.42
N GLU A 99 -0.07 -3.19 14.69
CA GLU A 99 -1.02 -3.81 15.60
C GLU A 99 -1.41 -5.22 15.12
N GLN A 100 -1.75 -5.37 13.83
CA GLN A 100 -2.07 -6.67 13.25
C GLN A 100 -0.93 -7.68 13.38
N LEU A 101 0.32 -7.25 13.15
CA LEU A 101 1.48 -8.12 13.33
C LEU A 101 1.69 -8.50 14.79
N GLN A 102 1.46 -7.58 15.72
CA GLN A 102 1.54 -7.85 17.16
C GLN A 102 0.48 -8.87 17.59
N ILE A 103 -0.78 -8.68 17.18
CA ILE A 103 -1.88 -9.61 17.46
C ILE A 103 -1.58 -10.99 16.87
N GLN A 104 -1.06 -11.06 15.64
CA GLN A 104 -0.68 -12.33 15.03
C GLN A 104 0.42 -13.04 15.83
N ARG A 105 1.47 -12.33 16.26
CA ARG A 105 2.53 -12.89 17.10
C ARG A 105 1.98 -13.42 18.43
N GLN A 106 1.17 -12.63 19.11
CA GLN A 106 0.55 -13.02 20.38
C GLN A 106 -0.37 -14.23 20.22
N ASN A 107 -1.18 -14.29 19.15
CA ASN A 107 -2.04 -15.43 18.86
C ASN A 107 -1.23 -16.70 18.59
N MET A 108 -0.11 -16.61 17.87
CA MET A 108 0.76 -17.75 17.62
C MET A 108 1.40 -18.24 18.93
N ALA A 109 1.92 -17.32 19.75
CA ALA A 109 2.48 -17.65 21.06
C ALA A 109 1.43 -18.28 21.99
N TYR A 110 0.20 -17.74 22.03
CA TYR A 110 -0.88 -18.28 22.83
C TYR A 110 -1.31 -19.68 22.36
N LYS A 111 -1.39 -19.91 21.04
CA LYS A 111 -1.69 -21.24 20.48
C LYS A 111 -0.60 -22.26 20.82
N GLU A 112 0.66 -21.85 20.76
CA GLU A 112 1.82 -22.65 21.18
C GLU A 112 1.69 -23.05 22.65
N GLN A 113 1.58 -22.06 23.53
CA GLN A 113 1.47 -22.25 24.97
C GLN A 113 0.25 -23.12 25.33
N LYS A 114 -0.90 -22.89 24.70
CA LYS A 114 -2.10 -23.70 24.93
C LYS A 114 -1.88 -25.18 24.56
N ARG A 115 -1.16 -25.46 23.49
CA ARG A 115 -0.84 -26.85 23.09
C ARG A 115 0.17 -27.47 24.04
N GLU A 116 1.23 -26.75 24.38
CA GLU A 116 2.24 -27.21 25.34
C GLU A 116 1.60 -27.51 26.71
N ASN A 117 0.75 -26.61 27.21
CA ASN A 117 -0.05 -26.84 28.42
C ASN A 117 -0.93 -28.09 28.30
N LYS A 118 -1.62 -28.28 27.17
CA LYS A 118 -2.44 -29.48 26.94
C LYS A 118 -1.59 -30.76 27.06
N ILE A 119 -0.38 -30.76 26.50
CA ILE A 119 0.55 -31.90 26.57
C ILE A 119 1.03 -32.12 28.01
N MET A 120 1.37 -31.05 28.73
CA MET A 120 1.85 -31.11 30.12
C MET A 120 0.78 -31.65 31.09
N PHE A 121 -0.47 -31.22 30.93
CA PHE A 121 -1.56 -31.58 31.86
C PHE A 121 -2.41 -32.80 31.45
N MET A 122 -2.11 -33.46 30.33
CA MET A 122 -2.83 -34.67 29.91
C MET A 122 -2.58 -35.85 30.87
N ASP A 123 -3.59 -36.61 31.27
CA ASP A 123 -3.32 -37.82 32.05
C ASP A 123 -2.75 -38.93 31.14
N LEU A 124 -1.58 -39.44 31.47
CA LEU A 124 -0.91 -40.47 30.67
C LEU A 124 -1.51 -41.86 30.86
N ASN A 125 -2.18 -42.09 32.00
CA ASN A 125 -2.89 -43.34 32.26
C ASN A 125 -4.17 -43.44 31.43
N SER A 126 -4.69 -42.29 30.95
CA SER A 126 -5.84 -42.24 30.04
C SER A 126 -5.51 -42.66 28.60
N ILE A 127 -4.23 -42.72 28.24
CA ILE A 127 -3.78 -43.06 26.88
C ILE A 127 -3.62 -44.58 26.76
N HIS A 128 -4.50 -45.21 25.99
CA HIS A 128 -4.49 -46.66 25.79
C HIS A 128 -3.27 -47.14 24.96
N ASP A 129 -2.94 -46.42 23.89
CA ASP A 129 -1.83 -46.78 23.00
C ASP A 129 -0.46 -46.48 23.64
N PRO A 130 0.41 -47.49 23.84
CA PRO A 130 1.75 -47.29 24.39
C PRO A 130 2.64 -46.35 23.57
N GLN A 131 2.50 -46.34 22.23
CA GLN A 131 3.33 -45.50 21.36
C GLN A 131 2.97 -44.03 21.50
N THR A 132 1.67 -43.72 21.45
CA THR A 132 1.16 -42.37 21.72
C THR A 132 1.57 -41.89 23.11
N ARG A 133 1.50 -42.76 24.13
CA ARG A 133 1.93 -42.40 25.50
C ARG A 133 3.42 -42.05 25.55
N ALA A 134 4.26 -42.83 24.89
CA ALA A 134 5.71 -42.56 24.82
C ALA A 134 6.00 -41.24 24.08
N TYR A 135 5.29 -40.95 22.99
CA TYR A 135 5.41 -39.69 22.27
C TYR A 135 5.10 -38.48 23.17
N ILE A 136 3.98 -38.51 23.90
CA ILE A 136 3.59 -37.41 24.81
C ILE A 136 4.61 -37.25 25.94
N MET A 137 5.15 -38.34 26.47
CA MET A 137 6.23 -38.30 27.47
C MET A 137 7.50 -37.63 26.93
N ALA A 138 7.92 -37.98 25.71
CA ALA A 138 9.06 -37.35 25.04
C ALA A 138 8.80 -35.87 24.79
N GLU A 139 7.59 -35.51 24.37
CA GLU A 139 7.19 -34.13 24.09
C GLU A 139 7.17 -33.26 25.34
N ARG A 140 6.73 -33.79 26.50
CA ARG A 140 6.89 -33.11 27.80
C ARG A 140 8.34 -32.82 28.13
N SER A 141 9.21 -33.80 27.90
CA SER A 141 10.63 -33.67 28.18
C SER A 141 11.26 -32.58 27.29
N ARG A 142 10.85 -32.51 26.02
CA ARG A 142 11.23 -31.44 25.09
C ARG A 142 10.77 -30.06 25.56
N ILE A 143 9.51 -29.93 26.02
CA ILE A 143 8.95 -28.67 26.52
C ILE A 143 9.71 -28.18 27.76
N LEU A 144 9.95 -29.04 28.75
CA LEU A 144 10.71 -28.70 29.96
C LEU A 144 12.15 -28.24 29.64
N GLN A 145 12.80 -28.87 28.66
CA GLN A 145 14.13 -28.45 28.21
C GLN A 145 14.10 -27.08 27.52
N LYS A 146 13.09 -26.83 26.67
CA LYS A 146 12.89 -25.53 26.02
C LYS A 146 12.75 -24.41 27.07
N GLU A 147 11.94 -24.60 28.10
CA GLU A 147 11.76 -23.60 29.17
C GLU A 147 13.05 -23.35 29.98
N SER A 148 13.90 -24.37 30.14
CA SER A 148 15.20 -24.21 30.83
C SER A 148 16.23 -23.42 30.01
N GLN A 149 16.12 -23.45 28.67
CA GLN A 149 16.99 -22.69 27.76
C GLN A 149 16.46 -21.28 27.50
N GLU A 150 15.14 -21.09 27.53
CA GLU A 150 14.46 -19.79 27.38
C GLU A 150 14.33 -19.05 28.73
N GLY A 151 15.14 -19.43 29.73
CA GLY A 151 15.14 -18.89 31.09
C GLY A 151 15.13 -17.36 31.15
N GLY A 152 13.96 -16.78 31.40
CA GLY A 152 13.76 -15.35 31.59
C GLY A 152 12.42 -14.77 31.12
N SER A 153 11.48 -15.54 30.59
CA SER A 153 10.16 -15.00 30.20
C SER A 153 8.99 -15.94 30.46
N SER A 154 8.99 -16.63 31.60
CA SER A 154 7.72 -16.98 32.25
C SER A 154 7.17 -15.74 32.95
N ALA A 155 6.78 -14.74 32.15
CA ALA A 155 5.89 -13.67 32.61
C ALA A 155 4.44 -14.16 32.52
N GLY A 156 4.17 -15.35 33.05
CA GLY A 156 2.83 -15.82 33.35
C GLY A 156 2.39 -15.17 34.65
N PHE A 157 1.39 -14.29 34.59
CA PHE A 157 0.68 -13.64 35.71
C PHE A 157 1.35 -12.47 36.46
N GLY A 158 2.66 -12.24 36.37
CA GLY A 158 3.33 -11.13 37.09
C GLY A 158 3.12 -9.73 36.50
N ASN A 159 3.04 -9.62 35.17
CA ASN A 159 3.11 -8.31 34.48
C ASN A 159 1.77 -7.57 34.37
N LEU A 160 0.70 -8.06 35.01
CA LEU A 160 -0.60 -7.38 35.03
C LEU A 160 -0.70 -6.34 36.17
N PHE A 161 0.17 -6.40 37.18
CA PHE A 161 0.09 -5.55 38.38
C PHE A 161 1.18 -4.48 38.52
N ASP A 162 2.24 -4.50 37.71
CA ASP A 162 3.34 -3.53 37.80
C ASP A 162 2.95 -2.09 37.40
N GLY A 163 1.75 -1.88 36.84
CA GLY A 163 1.24 -0.57 36.44
C GLY A 163 0.32 0.14 37.45
N LEU A 164 -0.01 -0.49 38.58
CA LEU A 164 -0.97 0.09 39.56
C LEU A 164 -0.30 0.73 40.78
N GLY A 165 1.02 0.62 40.92
CA GLY A 165 1.81 1.19 42.01
C GLY A 165 2.19 2.65 41.77
N GLY A 166 1.22 3.54 41.64
CA GLY A 166 1.45 4.99 41.67
C GLY A 166 1.96 5.41 43.06
N SER A 167 3.28 5.40 43.25
CA SER A 167 3.92 6.00 44.42
C SER A 167 3.78 7.52 44.33
N GLY A 168 2.66 8.03 44.84
CA GLY A 168 2.48 9.44 45.15
C GLY A 168 3.39 9.81 46.32
N SER A 169 4.59 10.29 46.03
CA SER A 169 5.44 10.99 47.00
C SER A 169 5.44 12.48 46.65
N GLY A 170 4.47 13.17 47.22
CA GLY A 170 4.36 14.63 47.23
C GLY A 170 3.81 15.08 48.57
N LEU A 171 4.68 15.13 49.58
CA LEU A 171 4.57 15.94 50.80
C LEU A 171 5.96 16.51 51.10
#